data_AF-A0A3N5LZ03-F1
#
_entry.id   AF-A0A3N5LZ03-F1
#
_cell.length_a   1.000
_cell.length_b   1.000
_cell.length_c   1.000
_cell.angle_alpha   90.00
_cell.angle_beta   90.00
_cell.angle_gamma   90.00
#
_symmetry.space_group_name_H-M   'P 1'
#
loop_
_entity.id
_entity.type
_entity.pdbx_description
1 polymer ?
#
loop_
_entity_poly.entity_id
_entity_poly.type
_entity_poly.pdbx_seq_one_letter_code
_entity_poly.pdbx_strand_id
1 'polypeptide(L)'
;MTEIQRKHWSESDQEAIRHQLDRILNSGPFHLSQRRQRFLEYLVNETLAGRSDRLKGYNVGVEVFGRPETFDPMADPLVRIEAARLREKLREYYEADGQSDPIRIELPKGTYTPHIEFRHEGAPQIAREKGRPTHEVSSTVPSVAVLPF
;
A
#
# COMPACT_ATOMS: atom_id res chain seq x y z
N MET A 1 -16.39 -5.40 -5.02
CA MET A 1 -16.35 -4.36 -6.07
C MET A 1 -15.44 -3.25 -5.57
N THR A 2 -14.13 -3.38 -5.76
CA THR A 2 -13.19 -2.27 -5.50
C THR A 2 -12.92 -1.60 -6.83
N GLU A 3 -13.50 -0.43 -6.98
CA GLU A 3 -13.37 0.46 -8.12
C GLU A 3 -11.89 0.86 -8.26
N ILE A 4 -11.16 0.21 -9.16
CA ILE A 4 -9.81 0.63 -9.53
C ILE A 4 -9.99 1.92 -10.34
N GLN A 5 -10.11 3.04 -9.62
CA GLN A 5 -10.13 4.36 -10.23
C GLN A 5 -8.92 4.46 -11.17
N ARG A 6 -9.19 4.77 -12.44
CA ARG A 6 -8.18 5.33 -13.35
C ARG A 6 -7.78 6.69 -12.79
N LYS A 7 -6.91 6.67 -11.77
CA LYS A 7 -6.37 7.87 -11.15
C LYS A 7 -5.41 8.48 -12.16
N HIS A 8 -5.85 9.53 -12.85
CA HIS A 8 -5.00 10.28 -13.76
C HIS A 8 -4.09 11.17 -12.92
N TRP A 9 -2.84 10.76 -12.73
CA TRP A 9 -1.82 11.58 -12.07
C TRP A 9 -1.29 12.63 -13.03
N SER A 10 -1.25 13.89 -12.60
CA SER A 10 -0.57 14.95 -13.33
C SER A 10 0.94 14.66 -13.43
N GLU A 11 1.64 15.32 -14.35
CA GLU A 11 3.10 15.15 -14.47
C GLU A 11 3.83 15.47 -13.16
N SER A 12 3.39 16.50 -12.44
CA SER A 12 3.92 16.86 -11.12
C SER A 12 3.64 15.79 -10.07
N ASP A 13 2.47 15.14 -10.10
CA ASP A 13 2.15 14.05 -9.18
C ASP A 13 3.03 12.83 -9.45
N GLN A 14 3.23 12.48 -10.72
CA GLN A 14 4.08 11.36 -11.10
C GLN A 14 5.53 11.59 -10.67
N GLU A 15 6.02 12.82 -10.81
CA GLU A 15 7.36 13.19 -10.35
C GLU A 15 7.49 13.08 -8.83
N ALA A 16 6.50 13.58 -8.08
CA ALA A 16 6.49 13.44 -6.63
C ALA A 16 6.48 11.97 -6.18
N ILE A 17 5.72 11.12 -6.88
CA ILE A 17 5.68 9.67 -6.62
C ILE A 17 7.03 9.01 -6.90
N ARG A 18 7.71 9.37 -8.00
CA ARG A 18 9.06 8.85 -8.32
C ARG A 18 10.08 9.30 -7.27
N HIS A 19 10.02 10.55 -6.85
CA HIS A 19 10.88 11.05 -5.78
C HIS A 19 10.63 10.31 -4.45
N GLN A 20 9.36 9.99 -4.12
CA GLN A 20 9.05 9.17 -2.95
C GLN A 20 9.59 7.74 -3.09
N LEU A 21 9.47 7.12 -4.27
CA LEU A 21 10.04 5.81 -4.56
C LEU A 21 11.55 5.84 -4.31
N ASP A 22 12.27 6.82 -4.83
CA ASP A 22 13.71 6.96 -4.64
C ASP A 22 14.11 7.08 -3.17
N ARG A 23 13.34 7.81 -2.35
CA ARG A 23 13.56 7.86 -0.89
C ARG A 23 13.46 6.47 -0.27
N ILE A 24 12.41 5.71 -0.63
CA ILE A 24 12.22 4.35 -0.11
C ILE A 24 13.35 3.43 -0.56
N LEU A 25 13.74 3.46 -1.83
CA LEU A 25 14.79 2.58 -2.37
C LEU A 25 16.16 2.82 -1.75
N ASN A 26 16.44 4.08 -1.37
CA ASN A 26 17.68 4.48 -0.69
C ASN A 26 17.62 4.35 0.84
N SER A 27 16.50 3.92 1.40
CA SER A 27 16.35 3.72 2.85
C SER A 27 16.97 2.41 3.34
N GLY A 28 17.33 2.36 4.63
CA GLY A 28 17.94 1.19 5.27
C GLY A 28 17.18 -0.13 5.02
N PRO A 29 15.85 -0.20 5.21
CA PRO A 29 15.06 -1.42 5.00
C PRO A 29 15.12 -2.00 3.56
N PHE A 30 15.45 -1.18 2.56
CA PHE A 30 15.46 -1.55 1.14
C PHE A 30 16.86 -1.63 0.53
N HIS A 31 17.86 -0.93 1.09
CA HIS A 31 19.21 -0.84 0.55
C HIS A 31 19.87 -2.21 0.34
N LEU A 32 19.55 -3.20 1.19
CA LEU A 32 20.21 -4.51 1.20
C LEU A 32 19.70 -5.50 0.13
N SER A 33 18.67 -5.17 -0.65
CA SER A 33 18.09 -6.12 -1.60
C SER A 33 17.72 -5.49 -2.93
N GLN A 34 18.64 -5.56 -3.90
CA GLN A 34 18.38 -5.14 -5.29
C GLN A 34 17.15 -5.81 -5.90
N ARG A 35 16.90 -7.09 -5.57
CA ARG A 35 15.73 -7.83 -6.05
C ARG A 35 14.42 -7.19 -5.59
N ARG A 36 14.38 -6.69 -4.36
CA ARG A 36 13.20 -6.04 -3.77
C ARG A 36 13.03 -4.62 -4.29
N GLN A 37 14.15 -3.90 -4.49
CA GLN A 37 14.15 -2.59 -5.12
C GLN A 37 13.54 -2.67 -6.51
N ARG A 38 14.06 -3.55 -7.37
CA ARG A 38 13.50 -3.81 -8.72
C ARG A 38 12.02 -4.18 -8.68
N PHE A 39 11.61 -4.95 -7.67
CA PHE A 39 10.21 -5.33 -7.54
C PHE A 39 9.32 -4.12 -7.23
N LEU A 40 9.66 -3.32 -6.22
CA LEU A 40 8.90 -2.11 -5.88
C LEU A 40 8.87 -1.11 -7.04
N GLU A 41 10.03 -0.88 -7.66
CA GLU A 41 10.19 0.01 -8.81
C GLU A 41 9.29 -0.43 -9.98
N TYR A 42 9.30 -1.71 -10.35
CA TYR A 42 8.43 -2.24 -11.40
C TYR A 42 6.95 -2.02 -11.07
N LEU A 43 6.52 -2.30 -9.84
CA LEU A 43 5.13 -2.14 -9.44
C LEU A 43 4.67 -0.67 -9.53
N VAL A 44 5.49 0.26 -9.07
CA VAL A 44 5.18 1.70 -9.11
C VAL A 44 5.20 2.22 -10.53
N ASN A 45 6.20 1.86 -11.35
CA ASN A 45 6.31 2.33 -12.73
C ASN A 45 5.17 1.81 -13.62
N GLU A 46 4.80 0.53 -13.53
CA GLU A 46 3.63 0.02 -14.27
C GLU A 46 2.33 0.68 -13.81
N THR A 47 2.25 1.02 -12.52
CA THR A 47 1.09 1.73 -11.98
C THR A 47 1.01 3.14 -12.52
N LEU A 48 2.08 3.93 -12.45
CA LEU A 48 2.18 5.28 -13.04
C LEU A 48 1.89 5.28 -14.54
N ALA A 49 2.29 4.23 -15.25
CA ALA A 49 2.03 4.09 -16.67
C ALA A 49 0.59 3.63 -17.02
N GLY A 50 -0.28 3.47 -16.02
CA GLY A 50 -1.67 3.05 -16.20
C GLY A 50 -1.84 1.57 -16.57
N ARG A 51 -0.80 0.74 -16.39
CA ARG A 51 -0.76 -0.68 -16.74
C ARG A 51 -0.90 -1.60 -15.54
N SER A 52 -1.63 -1.17 -14.51
CA SER A 52 -1.83 -1.97 -13.28
C SER A 52 -2.51 -3.32 -13.52
N ASP A 53 -3.22 -3.50 -14.65
CA ASP A 53 -3.79 -4.77 -15.10
C ASP A 53 -2.72 -5.83 -15.43
N ARG A 54 -1.49 -5.40 -15.74
CA ARG A 54 -0.32 -6.27 -15.93
C ARG A 54 0.32 -6.71 -14.63
N LEU A 55 -0.06 -6.14 -13.48
CA LEU A 55 0.49 -6.50 -12.17
C LEU A 55 -0.17 -7.78 -11.63
N LYS A 56 -0.01 -8.87 -12.38
CA LYS A 56 -0.43 -10.22 -12.04
C LYS A 56 0.77 -11.05 -11.63
N GLY A 57 0.53 -12.07 -10.80
CA GLY A 57 1.61 -12.91 -10.25
C GLY A 57 2.49 -13.53 -11.33
N TYR A 58 1.89 -13.95 -12.46
CA TYR A 58 2.61 -14.47 -13.62
C TYR A 58 3.58 -13.44 -14.21
N ASN A 59 3.08 -12.27 -14.64
CA ASN A 59 3.90 -11.22 -15.26
C ASN A 59 5.02 -10.76 -14.32
N VAL A 60 4.73 -10.59 -13.03
CA VAL A 60 5.76 -10.26 -12.03
C VAL A 60 6.82 -11.37 -11.94
N GLY A 61 6.41 -12.63 -11.95
CA GLY A 61 7.31 -13.78 -11.94
C GLY A 61 8.29 -13.76 -13.12
N VAL A 62 7.77 -13.53 -14.32
CA VAL A 62 8.56 -13.53 -15.56
C VAL A 62 9.39 -12.25 -15.67
N GLU A 63 8.76 -11.07 -15.62
CA GLU A 63 9.40 -9.78 -15.93
C GLU A 63 10.35 -9.30 -14.82
N VAL A 64 10.04 -9.55 -13.54
CA VAL A 64 10.86 -9.06 -12.41
C VAL A 64 11.81 -10.13 -11.88
N PHE A 65 11.33 -11.37 -11.81
CA PHE A 65 12.07 -12.46 -11.17
C PHE A 65 12.73 -13.44 -12.15
N GLY A 66 12.61 -13.20 -13.47
CA GLY A 66 13.26 -13.99 -14.50
C GLY A 66 12.80 -15.44 -14.53
N ARG A 67 11.53 -15.69 -14.15
CA ARG A 67 10.95 -17.03 -14.24
C ARG A 67 10.68 -17.40 -15.71
N PRO A 68 10.77 -18.69 -16.07
CA PRO A 68 10.46 -19.14 -17.43
C PRO A 68 8.98 -18.93 -17.74
N GLU A 69 8.61 -18.89 -19.02
CA GLU A 69 7.21 -18.71 -19.45
C GLU A 69 6.28 -19.82 -18.97
N THR A 70 6.83 -21.00 -18.64
CA THR A 70 6.11 -22.14 -18.02
C THR A 70 5.83 -21.95 -16.53
N PHE A 71 6.16 -20.79 -15.97
CA PHE A 71 5.96 -20.47 -14.56
C PHE A 71 4.47 -20.46 -14.19
N ASP A 72 4.12 -21.22 -13.16
CA ASP A 72 2.79 -21.19 -12.56
C ASP A 72 2.82 -20.44 -11.21
N PRO A 73 2.18 -19.28 -11.09
CA PRO A 73 2.09 -18.54 -9.84
C PRO A 73 1.27 -19.27 -8.76
N MET A 74 0.46 -20.28 -9.09
CA MET A 74 -0.23 -21.10 -8.08
C MET A 74 0.75 -22.07 -7.42
N ALA A 75 1.55 -22.78 -8.22
CA ALA A 75 2.54 -23.75 -7.75
C ALA A 75 3.79 -23.13 -7.10
N ASP A 76 4.33 -22.02 -7.63
CA ASP A 76 5.53 -21.37 -7.09
C ASP A 76 5.16 -20.14 -6.22
N PRO A 77 5.37 -20.19 -4.90
CA PRO A 77 5.01 -19.11 -3.99
C PRO A 77 5.96 -17.91 -4.02
N LEU A 78 7.04 -17.94 -4.82
CA LEU A 78 8.08 -16.91 -4.86
C LEU A 78 7.51 -15.48 -4.87
N VAL A 79 6.60 -15.20 -5.81
CA VAL A 79 6.01 -13.86 -5.98
C VAL A 79 5.20 -13.46 -4.76
N ARG A 80 4.44 -14.40 -4.17
CA ARG A 80 3.64 -14.16 -2.97
C ARG A 80 4.53 -13.89 -1.75
N ILE A 81 5.63 -14.63 -1.61
CA ILE A 81 6.60 -14.46 -0.53
C ILE A 81 7.30 -13.10 -0.64
N GLU A 82 7.78 -12.74 -1.82
CA GLU A 82 8.42 -11.43 -2.02
C GLU A 82 7.43 -10.27 -1.83
N ALA A 83 6.16 -10.44 -2.23
CA ALA A 83 5.13 -9.44 -1.94
C ALA A 83 4.84 -9.31 -0.44
N ALA A 84 4.84 -10.41 0.33
CA ALA A 84 4.69 -10.35 1.78
C ALA A 84 5.87 -9.62 2.44
N ARG A 85 7.09 -9.93 1.99
CA ARG A 85 8.32 -9.27 2.45
C ARG A 85 8.37 -7.79 2.09
N LEU A 86 7.92 -7.43 0.88
CA LEU A 86 7.83 -6.04 0.44
C LEU A 86 6.86 -5.24 1.32
N ARG A 87 5.69 -5.79 1.63
CA ARG A 87 4.73 -5.18 2.56
C ARG A 87 5.31 -4.91 3.94
N GLU A 88 6.10 -5.85 4.45
CA GLU A 88 6.76 -5.67 5.75
C GLU A 88 7.76 -4.52 5.72
N LYS A 89 8.60 -4.44 4.68
CA LYS A 89 9.59 -3.36 4.57
C LYS A 89 9.00 -1.99 4.32
N LEU A 90 7.92 -1.91 3.54
CA LEU A 90 7.17 -0.66 3.42
C LEU A 90 6.64 -0.21 4.79
N ARG A 91 6.14 -1.14 5.61
CA ARG A 91 5.69 -0.82 6.97
C ARG A 91 6.85 -0.33 7.84
N GLU A 92 7.97 -1.06 7.88
CA GLU A 92 9.16 -0.68 8.62
C GLU A 92 9.65 0.72 8.22
N TYR A 93 9.70 1.02 6.91
CA TYR A 93 10.08 2.34 6.40
C TYR A 93 9.16 3.45 6.92
N TYR A 94 7.84 3.27 6.78
CA TYR A 94 6.87 4.28 7.20
C TYR A 94 6.66 4.37 8.72
N GLU A 95 7.17 3.42 9.49
CA GLU A 95 7.24 3.47 10.97
C GLU A 95 8.52 4.16 11.47
N ALA A 96 9.54 4.34 10.63
CA ALA A 96 10.79 5.00 10.96
C ALA A 96 10.99 6.27 10.13
N ASP A 97 11.76 6.20 9.04
CA ASP A 97 12.24 7.35 8.25
C ASP A 97 11.11 8.06 7.50
N GLY A 98 10.10 7.32 7.04
CA GLY A 98 9.03 7.83 6.19
C GLY A 98 7.79 8.35 6.93
N GLN A 99 7.83 8.48 8.27
CA GLN A 99 6.63 8.83 9.06
C GLN A 99 5.96 10.12 8.57
N SER A 100 6.76 11.14 8.27
CA SER A 100 6.30 12.45 7.81
C SER A 100 6.37 12.64 6.29
N ASP A 101 6.62 11.56 5.53
CA ASP A 101 6.67 11.68 4.07
C ASP A 101 5.29 12.05 3.49
N PRO A 102 5.24 12.97 2.52
CA PRO A 102 3.99 13.47 1.95
C PRO A 102 3.29 12.43 1.08
N ILE A 103 3.95 11.34 0.69
CA ILE A 103 3.37 10.28 -0.13
C ILE A 103 3.54 8.93 0.57
N ARG A 104 2.43 8.21 0.68
CA ARG A 104 2.39 6.83 1.18
C ARG A 104 2.20 5.87 0.03
N ILE A 105 3.13 4.92 -0.10
CA ILE A 105 3.04 3.79 -1.04
C ILE A 105 2.78 2.53 -0.23
N GLU A 106 1.58 1.97 -0.36
CA GLU A 106 1.21 0.71 0.30
C GLU A 106 0.97 -0.39 -0.73
N LEU A 107 1.16 -1.64 -0.33
CA LEU A 107 0.84 -2.79 -1.17
C LEU A 107 -0.26 -3.63 -0.50
N PRO A 108 -1.53 -3.51 -0.92
CA PRO A 108 -2.62 -4.26 -0.30
C PRO A 108 -2.45 -5.77 -0.49
N LYS A 109 -3.07 -6.55 0.39
CA LYS A 109 -3.06 -8.03 0.29
C LYS A 109 -3.87 -8.48 -0.93
N GLY A 110 -3.44 -9.58 -1.55
CA GLY A 110 -4.15 -10.19 -2.68
C GLY A 110 -3.97 -9.49 -4.03
N THR A 111 -3.36 -8.30 -4.04
CA THR A 111 -3.00 -7.57 -5.26
C THR A 111 -1.50 -7.29 -5.29
N TYR A 112 -1.00 -7.02 -6.50
CA TYR A 112 0.34 -6.49 -6.73
C TYR A 112 0.31 -5.01 -7.13
N THR A 113 -0.87 -4.39 -7.21
CA THR A 113 -1.01 -2.95 -7.49
C THR A 113 -0.77 -2.13 -6.22
N PRO A 114 0.26 -1.26 -6.18
CA PRO A 114 0.45 -0.33 -5.08
C PRO A 114 -0.68 0.68 -4.98
N HIS A 115 -1.06 1.02 -3.75
CA HIS A 115 -1.94 2.12 -3.42
C HIS A 115 -1.09 3.34 -3.07
N ILE A 116 -1.38 4.46 -3.74
CA ILE A 116 -0.63 5.71 -3.60
C ILE A 116 -1.56 6.78 -3.03
N GLU A 117 -1.20 7.24 -1.84
CA GLU A 117 -1.93 8.26 -1.08
C GLU A 117 -1.04 9.49 -0.86
N PHE A 118 -1.57 10.67 -1.20
CA PHE A 118 -0.96 11.95 -0.87
C PHE A 118 -1.45 12.37 0.51
N ARG A 119 -0.53 12.53 1.46
CA ARG A 119 -0.82 13.03 2.79
C ARG A 119 -0.74 14.55 2.75
N HIS A 120 -1.84 15.21 3.10
CA HIS A 120 -1.79 16.64 3.37
C HIS A 120 -1.08 16.87 4.71
N GLU A 121 -0.10 17.77 4.71
CA GLU A 121 0.63 18.18 5.89
C GLU A 121 -0.37 18.82 6.88
N GLY A 122 -0.79 18.09 7.92
CA GLY A 122 -1.77 18.61 8.89
C GLY A 122 -2.67 17.62 9.63
N ALA A 123 -2.59 16.31 9.43
CA ALA A 123 -3.35 15.36 10.27
C ALA A 123 -2.45 14.79 11.37
N PRO A 124 -2.66 15.12 12.67
CA PRO A 124 -1.99 14.42 13.75
C PRO A 124 -2.39 12.95 13.70
N GLN A 125 -1.38 12.09 13.61
CA GLN A 125 -1.53 10.65 13.67
C GLN A 125 -2.00 10.28 15.07
N ILE A 126 -3.32 10.25 15.28
CA ILE A 126 -3.92 9.78 16.53
C ILE A 126 -3.39 8.37 16.77
N ALA A 127 -2.78 8.22 17.95
CA ALA A 127 -2.14 7.03 18.43
C ALA A 127 -2.92 5.76 18.10
N ARG A 128 -2.20 4.73 17.68
CA ARG A 128 -2.71 3.36 17.65
C ARG A 128 -3.12 2.96 19.07
N GLU A 129 -4.36 3.23 19.47
CA GLU A 129 -4.94 2.65 20.67
C GLU A 129 -5.34 1.21 20.37
N LYS A 130 -4.37 0.30 20.48
CA LYS A 130 -4.66 -1.12 20.63
C LYS A 130 -5.08 -1.35 22.08
N GLY A 131 -6.39 -1.45 22.33
CA GLY A 131 -6.92 -2.37 23.35
C GLY A 131 -7.94 -1.83 24.35
N ARG A 132 -9.24 -1.91 24.00
CA ARG A 132 -10.27 -2.71 24.70
C ARG A 132 -11.66 -2.51 24.07
N PRO A 133 -12.46 -3.57 23.87
CA PRO A 133 -13.86 -3.42 23.52
C PRO A 133 -14.68 -3.25 24.81
N THR A 134 -15.27 -2.08 25.04
CA THR A 134 -16.40 -1.97 25.97
C THR A 134 -17.67 -2.11 25.16
N HIS A 135 -18.33 -3.25 25.37
CA HIS A 135 -19.69 -3.53 24.91
C HIS A 135 -20.62 -2.50 25.56
N GLU A 136 -21.22 -1.60 24.79
CA GLU A 136 -22.35 -0.79 25.25
C GLU A 136 -23.51 -1.04 24.29
N VAL A 137 -24.47 -1.81 24.81
CA VAL A 137 -25.65 -2.28 24.09
C VAL A 137 -26.60 -1.11 23.89
N SER A 138 -26.88 -0.78 22.63
CA SER A 138 -27.97 0.13 22.27
C SER A 138 -29.29 -0.63 22.28
N SER A 139 -30.24 -0.15 23.06
CA SER A 139 -31.65 -0.40 22.81
C SER A 139 -32.45 0.87 23.09
N THR A 140 -32.83 1.53 21.99
CA THR A 140 -34.16 2.08 21.71
C THR A 140 -34.71 3.18 22.62
N VAL A 141 -34.73 4.41 22.08
CA VAL A 141 -35.65 5.50 22.46
C VAL A 141 -37.08 5.19 21.97
N PRO A 142 -38.14 5.67 22.65
CA PRO A 142 -38.58 7.04 22.38
C PRO A 142 -38.91 7.87 23.63
N SER A 143 -38.67 9.16 23.44
CA SER A 143 -39.02 10.29 24.28
C SER A 143 -40.53 10.42 24.50
N VAL A 144 -40.97 10.63 25.74
CA VAL A 144 -42.24 11.30 26.06
C VAL A 144 -41.99 12.27 27.23
N ALA A 145 -42.14 13.56 26.93
CA ALA A 145 -42.17 14.65 27.90
C ALA A 145 -43.63 14.94 28.28
N VAL A 146 -43.95 15.10 29.56
CA VAL A 146 -45.07 15.94 30.03
C VAL A 146 -44.70 16.54 31.39
N LEU A 147 -44.84 17.87 31.46
CA LEU A 147 -44.66 18.78 32.59
C LEU A 147 -45.90 18.75 33.54
N PRO A 148 -46.20 19.80 34.34
CA PRO A 148 -45.91 19.92 35.76
C PRO A 148 -47.19 20.06 36.62
N PHE A 149 -47.03 20.15 37.94
CA PHE A 149 -47.79 21.08 38.79
C PHE A 149 -46.98 21.38 40.06
#